data_AF-A0A7S3BI05-F1
#
_entry.id   AF-A0A7S3BI05-F1
#
_cell.length_a   1.000
_cell.length_b   1.000
_cell.length_c   1.000
_cell.angle_alpha   90.00
_cell.angle_beta   90.00
_cell.angle_gamma   90.00
#
_symmetry.space_group_name_H-M   'P 1'
#
loop_
_entity.id
_entity.type
_entity.pdbx_description
1 polymer ?
#
loop_
_entity_poly.entity_id
_entity_poly.type
_entity_poly.pdbx_seq_one_letter_code
_entity_poly.pdbx_strand_id
1 'polypeptide(L)'
;NGTLASFDDSFLDSFSNATLQDVKYLTAHGLPVSWWGLQNEPNFQTENITSCPKQDDDAAAETGSHLPAGISMGAGMRVGSNTYSRCNYDQCDYYRAFVACATKIRAYDLTIRIHANSATGQLGASPIANNPETLPLLDAFTWHTVNAPSSHTFGNRSTHYNYGKVDFTNEMEYQPGSPFAGTAVGTVALLNTFLNTLTFKDSPTGVISLHASKPTTNIEALGYGWTWWWP
;
A
#
# COMPACT_ATOMS: atom_id res chain seq x y z
N ASN A 1 17.52 -0.21 3.09
CA ASN A 1 16.52 0.61 2.38
C ASN A 1 16.70 0.31 0.91
N GLY A 2 15.86 -0.54 0.32
CA GLY A 2 15.96 -0.88 -1.10
C GLY A 2 15.20 0.12 -1.96
N THR A 3 15.67 0.37 -3.17
CA THR A 3 14.97 1.03 -4.28
C THR A 3 14.98 0.08 -5.47
N LEU A 4 14.17 0.33 -6.49
CA LEU A 4 14.39 -0.32 -7.78
C LEU A 4 15.79 0.03 -8.31
N ALA A 5 16.36 -0.86 -9.12
CA ALA A 5 17.70 -0.66 -9.66
C ALA A 5 17.77 0.48 -10.68
N SER A 6 16.65 0.79 -11.33
CA SER A 6 16.49 1.80 -12.36
C SER A 6 14.99 2.09 -12.57
N PHE A 7 14.67 3.19 -13.27
CA PHE A 7 13.31 3.51 -13.72
C PHE A 7 13.22 3.69 -15.25
N ASP A 8 14.28 3.33 -15.95
CA ASP A 8 14.39 3.44 -17.40
C ASP A 8 13.50 2.36 -18.05
N ASP A 9 13.00 2.63 -19.25
CA ASP A 9 12.00 1.79 -19.92
C ASP A 9 12.41 0.32 -20.03
N SER A 10 13.68 0.03 -20.33
CA SER A 10 14.18 -1.34 -20.44
C SER A 10 14.14 -2.11 -19.11
N PHE A 11 14.46 -1.43 -18.01
CA PHE A 11 14.39 -2.02 -16.68
C PHE A 11 12.93 -2.20 -16.26
N LEU A 12 12.08 -1.17 -16.43
CA LEU A 12 10.66 -1.26 -16.09
C LEU A 12 9.93 -2.32 -16.92
N ASP A 13 10.30 -2.52 -18.19
CA ASP A 13 9.77 -3.60 -19.01
C ASP A 13 10.14 -4.97 -18.41
N SER A 14 11.41 -5.17 -18.06
CA SER A 14 11.90 -6.42 -17.46
C SER A 14 11.28 -6.69 -16.08
N PHE A 15 11.21 -5.66 -15.23
CA PHE A 15 10.58 -5.72 -13.92
C PHE A 15 9.10 -6.06 -14.02
N SER A 16 8.36 -5.36 -14.89
CA SER A 16 6.93 -5.63 -15.10
C SER A 16 6.69 -7.01 -15.72
N ASN A 17 7.57 -7.52 -16.59
CA ASN A 17 7.52 -8.90 -17.09
C ASN A 17 7.67 -9.92 -15.95
N ALA A 18 8.58 -9.68 -15.01
CA ALA A 18 8.74 -10.54 -13.84
C ALA A 18 7.48 -10.57 -12.97
N THR A 19 6.89 -9.40 -12.68
CA THR A 19 5.63 -9.34 -11.88
C THR A 19 4.47 -10.07 -12.57
N LEU A 20 4.34 -9.94 -13.90
CA LEU A 20 3.33 -10.68 -14.67
C LEU A 20 3.62 -12.19 -14.67
N GLN A 21 4.89 -12.59 -14.69
CA GLN A 21 5.27 -13.99 -14.68
C GLN A 21 4.86 -14.68 -13.38
N ASP A 22 4.91 -14.00 -12.24
CA ASP A 22 4.40 -14.52 -10.96
C ASP A 22 2.90 -14.78 -11.01
N VAL A 23 2.13 -13.83 -11.58
CA VAL A 23 0.68 -13.98 -11.77
C VAL A 23 0.36 -15.17 -12.68
N LYS A 24 1.06 -15.28 -13.82
CA LYS A 24 0.92 -16.41 -14.75
C LYS A 24 1.26 -17.73 -14.07
N TYR A 25 2.33 -17.76 -13.28
CA TYR A 25 2.77 -18.96 -12.57
C TYR A 25 1.70 -19.43 -11.60
N LEU A 26 1.18 -18.54 -10.74
CA LEU A 26 0.13 -18.89 -9.79
C LEU A 26 -1.13 -19.42 -10.49
N THR A 27 -1.63 -18.70 -11.50
CA THR A 27 -2.81 -19.10 -12.25
C THR A 27 -2.62 -20.45 -12.96
N ALA A 28 -1.46 -20.69 -13.57
CA ALA A 28 -1.14 -21.96 -14.24
C ALA A 28 -1.09 -23.16 -13.27
N HIS A 29 -0.88 -22.91 -11.98
CA HIS A 29 -0.85 -23.93 -10.92
C HIS A 29 -2.15 -23.97 -10.10
N GLY A 30 -3.25 -23.43 -10.65
CA GLY A 30 -4.58 -23.54 -10.05
C GLY A 30 -4.87 -22.52 -8.95
N LEU A 31 -4.03 -21.49 -8.80
CA LEU A 31 -4.24 -20.39 -7.85
C LEU A 31 -4.60 -19.11 -8.63
N PRO A 32 -5.89 -18.88 -8.92
CA PRO A 32 -6.30 -17.67 -9.65
C PRO A 32 -6.02 -16.42 -8.81
N VAL A 33 -5.38 -15.43 -9.43
CA VAL A 33 -5.10 -14.13 -8.79
C VAL A 33 -6.30 -13.21 -8.99
N SER A 34 -7.08 -12.94 -7.94
CA SER A 34 -8.23 -12.02 -8.03
C SER A 34 -7.88 -10.55 -7.79
N TRP A 35 -6.78 -10.29 -7.09
CA TRP A 35 -6.30 -8.96 -6.75
C TRP A 35 -4.79 -8.87 -6.92
N TRP A 36 -4.32 -7.72 -7.39
CA TRP A 36 -2.91 -7.40 -7.53
C TRP A 36 -2.63 -5.97 -7.07
N GLY A 37 -1.49 -5.77 -6.40
CA GLY A 37 -0.98 -4.46 -6.01
C GLY A 37 0.55 -4.48 -6.13
N LEU A 38 1.14 -3.35 -6.48
CA LEU A 38 2.58 -3.28 -6.78
C LEU A 38 3.45 -3.45 -5.52
N GLN A 39 3.12 -2.74 -4.45
CA GLN A 39 4.01 -2.58 -3.29
C GLN A 39 3.21 -2.44 -2.01
N ASN A 40 3.74 -3.02 -0.93
CA ASN A 40 3.33 -2.74 0.44
C ASN A 40 4.04 -1.49 0.97
N GLU A 41 3.29 -0.53 1.50
CA GLU A 41 3.80 0.70 2.12
C GLU A 41 4.91 1.41 1.32
N PRO A 42 4.69 1.73 0.04
CA PRO A 42 5.61 2.59 -0.68
C PRO A 42 5.62 3.96 0.04
N ASN A 43 6.75 4.28 0.65
CA ASN A 43 6.91 5.41 1.55
C ASN A 43 6.78 6.73 0.78
N PHE A 44 5.65 7.42 0.92
CA PHE A 44 5.43 8.72 0.27
C PHE A 44 5.21 9.84 1.26
N GLN A 45 5.61 11.04 0.82
CA GLN A 45 5.01 12.28 1.29
C GLN A 45 3.51 12.27 0.94
N THR A 46 2.67 12.80 1.82
CA THR A 46 1.20 12.84 1.65
C THR A 46 0.74 14.00 0.77
N GLU A 47 1.58 14.42 -0.19
CA GLU A 47 1.32 15.55 -1.07
C GLU A 47 0.42 15.11 -2.24
N ASN A 48 -0.47 15.99 -2.69
CA ASN A 48 -1.31 15.74 -3.86
C ASN A 48 -0.61 16.29 -5.11
N ILE A 49 0.21 15.46 -5.76
CA ILE A 49 0.85 15.76 -7.04
C ILE A 49 -0.06 15.34 -8.20
N THR A 50 -0.24 16.23 -9.18
CA THR A 50 -1.17 16.05 -10.30
C THR A 50 -0.52 15.55 -11.59
N SER A 51 0.81 15.64 -11.70
CA SER A 51 1.57 15.12 -12.84
C SER A 51 3.00 14.78 -12.45
N CYS A 52 3.59 13.84 -13.18
CA CYS A 52 4.99 13.50 -13.06
C CYS A 52 5.76 13.98 -14.29
N PRO A 53 6.93 14.60 -14.12
CA PRO A 53 7.77 14.94 -15.26
C PRO A 53 8.14 13.66 -16.01
N LYS A 54 8.17 13.73 -17.34
CA LYS A 54 8.78 12.68 -18.16
C LYS A 54 10.25 12.56 -17.72
N GLN A 55 10.74 11.33 -17.62
CA GLN A 55 12.15 11.12 -17.35
C GLN A 55 12.90 11.60 -18.60
N ASP A 56 13.83 12.54 -18.45
CA ASP A 56 14.67 12.95 -19.57
C ASP A 56 15.58 11.76 -19.91
N ASP A 57 15.54 11.30 -21.16
CA ASP A 57 16.26 10.11 -21.67
C ASP A 57 17.80 10.20 -21.52
N ASP A 58 18.32 11.37 -21.11
CA ASP A 58 19.75 11.68 -21.01
C ASP A 58 20.30 11.72 -19.56
N ALA A 59 19.47 11.57 -18.53
CA ALA A 59 19.93 11.57 -17.13
C ALA A 59 20.31 10.15 -16.68
N ALA A 60 21.41 9.63 -17.23
CA ALA A 60 22.07 8.45 -16.71
C ALA A 60 22.46 8.68 -15.23
N ALA A 61 21.87 7.87 -14.34
CA ALA A 61 22.40 7.48 -13.04
C ALA A 61 23.22 8.55 -12.28
N GLU A 62 22.58 9.59 -11.75
CA GLU A 62 23.11 10.23 -10.54
C GLU A 62 22.37 9.69 -9.32
N THR A 63 23.09 8.88 -8.56
CA THR A 63 22.75 8.49 -7.19
C THR A 63 22.47 9.73 -6.36
N GLY A 64 21.21 10.01 -6.07
CA GLY A 64 20.87 11.19 -5.27
C GLY A 64 19.43 11.16 -4.81
N SER A 65 19.24 10.87 -3.53
CA SER A 65 17.98 11.11 -2.82
C SER A 65 17.40 12.48 -3.19
N HIS A 66 16.25 12.51 -3.87
CA HIS A 66 15.42 13.71 -3.98
C HIS A 66 14.67 14.01 -2.67
N LEU A 67 15.35 13.85 -1.52
CA LEU A 67 14.92 14.51 -0.30
C LEU A 67 15.53 15.91 -0.33
N PRO A 68 14.72 17.00 -0.33
CA PRO A 68 15.28 18.32 -0.10
C PRO A 68 16.03 18.30 1.23
N ALA A 69 17.30 18.72 1.19
CA ALA A 69 18.13 18.89 2.37
C ALA A 69 17.41 19.88 3.31
N GLY A 70 16.86 19.41 4.44
CA GLY A 70 16.34 20.34 5.45
C GLY A 70 15.28 19.87 6.45
N ILE A 71 14.74 18.66 6.40
CA ILE A 71 13.78 18.22 7.44
C ILE A 71 14.48 17.29 8.44
N SER A 72 14.97 17.90 9.53
CA SER A 72 15.39 17.21 10.75
C SER A 72 14.19 16.49 11.36
N MET A 73 14.06 15.19 11.12
CA MET A 73 13.16 14.33 11.90
C MET A 73 13.68 14.27 13.34
N GLY A 74 12.89 14.81 14.27
CA GLY A 74 13.21 14.89 15.69
C GLY A 74 13.63 13.55 16.28
N ALA A 75 14.60 13.60 17.19
CA ALA A 75 15.11 12.44 17.92
C ALA A 75 13.99 11.81 18.78
N GLY A 76 13.34 10.79 18.24
CA GLY A 76 12.34 10.00 18.94
C GLY A 76 12.36 8.57 18.41
N MET A 77 13.07 7.70 19.12
CA MET A 77 13.02 6.23 19.02
C MET A 77 13.47 5.64 17.67
N ARG A 78 14.76 5.26 17.60
CA ARG A 78 15.27 4.31 16.61
C ARG A 78 14.64 2.94 16.88
N VAL A 79 13.47 2.69 16.30
CA VAL A 79 13.01 1.31 16.06
C VAL A 79 14.03 0.68 15.10
N GLY A 80 14.46 -0.55 15.39
CA GLY A 80 15.60 -1.22 14.76
C GLY A 80 15.59 -1.15 13.22
N SER A 81 16.74 -1.30 12.58
CA SER A 81 16.83 -1.28 11.11
C SER A 81 15.78 -2.24 10.53
N ASN A 82 14.74 -1.73 9.87
CA ASN A 82 13.73 -2.57 9.22
C ASN A 82 14.43 -3.52 8.24
N THR A 83 14.54 -4.80 8.62
CA THR A 83 15.22 -5.89 7.91
C THR A 83 14.28 -6.68 6.99
N TYR A 84 13.03 -6.26 6.82
CA TYR A 84 12.05 -6.91 5.95
C TYR A 84 12.05 -6.31 4.54
N SER A 85 11.54 -7.07 3.58
CA SER A 85 11.44 -6.67 2.17
C SER A 85 10.63 -5.39 2.03
N ARG A 86 11.24 -4.36 1.43
CA ARG A 86 10.61 -3.08 1.11
C ARG A 86 11.29 -2.43 -0.08
N CYS A 87 10.53 -1.65 -0.83
CA CYS A 87 11.05 -0.78 -1.86
C CYS A 87 10.58 0.65 -1.60
N ASN A 88 11.52 1.58 -1.51
CA ASN A 88 11.22 3.00 -1.43
C ASN A 88 11.05 3.56 -2.83
N TYR A 89 10.09 4.46 -2.96
CA TYR A 89 9.77 5.19 -4.17
C TYR A 89 9.53 6.65 -3.77
N ASP A 90 9.86 7.62 -4.64
CA ASP A 90 9.09 8.85 -4.64
C ASP A 90 7.76 8.62 -5.38
N GLN A 91 6.84 9.59 -5.33
CA GLN A 91 5.51 9.42 -5.93
C GLN A 91 5.56 9.19 -7.46
N CYS A 92 6.56 9.74 -8.15
CA CYS A 92 6.68 9.62 -9.60
C CYS A 92 7.35 8.33 -10.04
N ASP A 93 8.34 7.88 -9.30
CA ASP A 93 8.95 6.58 -9.46
C ASP A 93 7.93 5.44 -9.22
N TYR A 94 7.10 5.58 -8.18
CA TYR A 94 5.99 4.64 -7.99
C TYR A 94 4.99 4.70 -9.13
N TYR A 95 4.60 5.90 -9.58
CA TYR A 95 3.71 6.06 -10.71
C TYR A 95 4.24 5.33 -11.96
N ARG A 96 5.52 5.52 -12.31
CA ARG A 96 6.16 4.87 -13.46
C ARG A 96 6.15 3.35 -13.33
N ALA A 97 6.62 2.83 -12.19
CA ALA A 97 6.64 1.40 -11.93
C ALA A 97 5.22 0.79 -11.92
N PHE A 98 4.26 1.48 -11.31
CA PHE A 98 2.87 1.06 -11.27
C PHE A 98 2.28 0.99 -12.67
N VAL A 99 2.43 2.03 -13.49
CA VAL A 99 1.90 2.05 -14.86
C VAL A 99 2.49 0.93 -15.70
N ALA A 100 3.81 0.71 -15.63
CA ALA A 100 4.48 -0.37 -16.35
C ALA A 100 3.91 -1.75 -15.99
N CYS A 101 3.77 -2.05 -14.69
CA CYS A 101 3.25 -3.33 -14.22
C CYS A 101 1.73 -3.47 -14.46
N ALA A 102 0.93 -2.48 -14.04
CA ALA A 102 -0.53 -2.52 -14.12
C ALA A 102 -1.03 -2.63 -15.56
N THR A 103 -0.35 -2.00 -16.53
CA THR A 103 -0.67 -2.12 -17.95
C THR A 103 -0.57 -3.57 -18.43
N LYS A 104 0.51 -4.27 -18.04
CA LYS A 104 0.72 -5.67 -18.43
C LYS A 104 -0.25 -6.63 -17.74
N ILE A 105 -0.54 -6.40 -16.46
CA ILE A 105 -1.56 -7.17 -15.73
C ILE A 105 -2.93 -6.98 -16.40
N ARG A 106 -3.32 -5.73 -16.67
CA ARG A 106 -4.61 -5.43 -17.30
C ARG A 106 -4.74 -6.01 -18.71
N ALA A 107 -3.65 -6.02 -19.49
CA ALA A 107 -3.63 -6.64 -20.81
C ALA A 107 -3.71 -8.18 -20.76
N TYR A 108 -3.22 -8.80 -19.68
CA TYR A 108 -3.24 -10.25 -19.50
C TYR A 108 -4.62 -10.76 -19.06
N ASP A 109 -5.22 -10.13 -18.05
CA ASP A 109 -6.50 -10.55 -17.50
C ASP A 109 -7.28 -9.37 -16.93
N LEU A 110 -8.41 -9.06 -17.57
CA LEU A 110 -9.28 -7.94 -17.18
C LEU A 110 -10.03 -8.18 -15.87
N THR A 111 -10.12 -9.43 -15.40
CA THR A 111 -10.86 -9.80 -14.18
C THR A 111 -10.04 -9.57 -12.91
N ILE A 112 -8.71 -9.45 -13.03
CA ILE A 112 -7.82 -9.13 -11.92
C ILE A 112 -8.09 -7.69 -11.47
N ARG A 113 -8.42 -7.51 -10.20
CA ARG A 113 -8.58 -6.19 -9.60
C ARG A 113 -7.23 -5.61 -9.22
N ILE A 114 -6.99 -4.35 -9.54
CA ILE A 114 -5.72 -3.67 -9.27
C ILE A 114 -5.93 -2.60 -8.19
N HIS A 115 -5.11 -2.61 -7.15
CA HIS A 115 -5.16 -1.63 -6.07
C HIS A 115 -3.84 -0.88 -5.84
N ALA A 116 -3.93 0.33 -5.28
CA ALA A 116 -2.80 1.18 -4.94
C ALA A 116 -3.14 2.10 -3.75
N ASN A 117 -2.19 2.62 -2.97
CA ASN A 117 -0.78 2.25 -2.90
C ASN A 117 -0.46 1.31 -1.73
N SER A 118 -1.46 0.78 -1.01
CA SER A 118 -1.22 0.02 0.23
C SER A 118 -0.50 0.84 1.30
N ALA A 119 -0.95 2.08 1.53
CA ALA A 119 -0.50 2.90 2.68
C ALA A 119 -1.44 4.09 2.94
N THR A 120 -1.54 4.98 1.96
CA THR A 120 -2.09 6.35 2.10
C THR A 120 -3.15 6.65 1.04
N GLY A 121 -3.71 5.61 0.41
CA GLY A 121 -4.79 5.69 -0.56
C GLY A 121 -4.48 6.63 -1.74
N GLN A 122 -5.45 7.49 -2.05
CA GLN A 122 -5.40 8.43 -3.16
C GLN A 122 -4.25 9.43 -3.05
N LEU A 123 -3.85 9.82 -1.82
CA LEU A 123 -2.75 10.76 -1.63
C LEU A 123 -1.42 10.13 -2.02
N GLY A 124 -1.20 8.86 -1.68
CA GLY A 124 0.01 8.13 -2.10
C GLY A 124 0.01 7.75 -3.58
N ALA A 125 -1.16 7.69 -4.20
CA ALA A 125 -1.35 7.33 -5.61
C ALA A 125 -1.82 8.54 -6.45
N SER A 126 -1.55 9.77 -6.02
CA SER A 126 -2.18 10.96 -6.61
C SER A 126 -1.86 11.17 -8.10
N PRO A 127 -0.65 10.86 -8.63
CA PRO A 127 -0.42 10.96 -10.07
C PRO A 127 -1.28 9.97 -10.87
N ILE A 128 -1.54 8.78 -10.32
CA ILE A 128 -2.44 7.78 -10.93
C ILE A 128 -3.89 8.28 -10.89
N ALA A 129 -4.31 8.83 -9.74
CA ALA A 129 -5.66 9.29 -9.50
C ALA A 129 -6.06 10.49 -10.38
N ASN A 130 -5.11 11.40 -10.63
CA ASN A 130 -5.34 12.63 -11.38
C ASN A 130 -5.12 12.48 -12.90
N ASN A 131 -4.62 11.34 -13.38
CA ASN A 131 -4.40 11.11 -14.81
C ASN A 131 -5.51 10.21 -15.40
N PRO A 132 -6.33 10.71 -16.35
CA PRO A 132 -7.45 9.96 -16.93
C PRO A 132 -7.03 8.76 -17.79
N GLU A 133 -5.77 8.69 -18.24
CA GLU A 133 -5.24 7.55 -19.00
C GLU A 133 -4.81 6.40 -18.08
N THR A 134 -4.36 6.71 -16.86
CA THR A 134 -3.88 5.70 -15.91
C THR A 134 -4.91 5.32 -14.86
N LEU A 135 -5.86 6.20 -14.55
CA LEU A 135 -6.96 5.91 -13.63
C LEU A 135 -7.77 4.65 -14.02
N PRO A 136 -8.00 4.33 -15.32
CA PRO A 136 -8.65 3.08 -15.73
C PRO A 136 -7.87 1.80 -15.39
N LEU A 137 -6.56 1.89 -15.15
CA LEU A 137 -5.77 0.73 -14.71
C LEU A 137 -6.10 0.32 -13.27
N LEU A 138 -6.56 1.26 -12.45
CA LEU A 138 -6.80 1.07 -11.02
C LEU A 138 -8.28 0.76 -10.74
N ASP A 139 -8.56 -0.22 -9.88
CA ASP A 139 -9.91 -0.55 -9.39
C ASP A 139 -10.16 -0.06 -7.97
N ALA A 140 -9.11 0.07 -7.16
CA ALA A 140 -9.25 0.46 -5.77
C ALA A 140 -8.09 1.27 -5.18
N PHE A 141 -8.42 2.17 -4.25
CA PHE A 141 -7.48 2.78 -3.33
C PHE A 141 -7.41 2.01 -2.02
N THR A 142 -6.20 1.85 -1.49
CA THR A 142 -5.92 1.02 -0.32
C THR A 142 -5.12 1.75 0.75
N TRP A 143 -5.54 1.56 1.99
CA TRP A 143 -5.06 2.29 3.16
C TRP A 143 -4.55 1.37 4.25
N HIS A 144 -3.55 1.85 4.98
CA HIS A 144 -3.08 1.24 6.21
C HIS A 144 -3.53 2.04 7.43
N THR A 145 -3.94 1.35 8.48
CA THR A 145 -4.28 1.94 9.79
C THR A 145 -3.49 1.20 10.87
N VAL A 146 -2.23 1.58 11.02
CA VAL A 146 -1.29 0.96 11.97
C VAL A 146 -1.12 1.83 13.20
N ASN A 147 -1.24 1.23 14.39
CA ASN A 147 -1.09 1.89 15.70
C ASN A 147 -1.98 3.15 15.88
N ALA A 148 -3.11 3.21 15.18
CA ALA A 148 -3.96 4.37 15.14
C ALA A 148 -5.46 3.99 15.26
N PRO A 149 -6.29 4.87 15.84
CA PRO A 149 -7.74 4.70 15.82
C PRO A 149 -8.31 5.01 14.43
N SER A 150 -9.57 4.61 14.19
CA SER A 150 -10.25 4.83 12.92
C SER A 150 -10.34 6.31 12.50
N SER A 151 -10.34 7.25 13.45
CA SER A 151 -10.34 8.69 13.12
C SER A 151 -9.10 9.15 12.33
N HIS A 152 -8.01 8.37 12.32
CA HIS A 152 -6.84 8.63 11.48
C HIS A 152 -7.17 8.55 9.99
N THR A 153 -7.91 7.51 9.58
CA THR A 153 -8.26 7.23 8.18
C THR A 153 -9.62 7.79 7.78
N PHE A 154 -10.54 7.96 8.75
CA PHE A 154 -11.95 8.34 8.53
C PHE A 154 -12.31 9.72 9.11
N GLY A 155 -11.34 10.50 9.59
CA GLY A 155 -11.58 11.84 10.13
C GLY A 155 -11.94 12.87 9.04
N ASN A 156 -12.02 14.15 9.41
CA ASN A 156 -12.37 15.30 8.53
C ASN A 156 -11.37 15.57 7.37
N ARG A 157 -10.49 14.61 7.06
CA ARG A 157 -9.49 14.65 5.98
C ARG A 157 -9.82 13.73 4.81
N SER A 158 -10.83 12.86 4.91
CA SER A 158 -11.16 11.88 3.87
C SER A 158 -12.39 12.25 3.04
N THR A 159 -12.79 13.53 3.01
CA THR A 159 -13.78 14.03 2.05
C THR A 159 -13.14 14.08 0.66
N HIS A 160 -12.79 12.93 0.10
CA HIS A 160 -12.06 12.85 -1.15
C HIS A 160 -12.65 11.77 -2.04
N TYR A 161 -13.24 12.25 -3.13
CA TYR A 161 -13.10 11.71 -4.49
C TYR A 161 -12.40 10.35 -4.52
N ASN A 162 -13.16 9.26 -4.43
CA ASN A 162 -12.66 7.94 -4.76
C ASN A 162 -12.45 7.79 -6.29
N TYR A 163 -12.73 8.84 -7.06
CA TYR A 163 -12.68 8.85 -8.53
C TYR A 163 -13.52 7.71 -9.13
N GLY A 164 -14.61 7.32 -8.45
CA GLY A 164 -15.45 6.19 -8.82
C GLY A 164 -14.81 4.81 -8.56
N LYS A 165 -13.72 4.74 -7.81
CA LYS A 165 -12.99 3.51 -7.44
C LYS A 165 -13.42 3.00 -6.08
N VAL A 166 -13.18 1.72 -5.83
CA VAL A 166 -13.34 1.16 -4.48
C VAL A 166 -12.31 1.81 -3.56
N ASP A 167 -12.65 2.06 -2.29
CA ASP A 167 -11.72 2.56 -1.28
C ASP A 167 -11.81 1.68 -0.04
N PHE A 168 -10.72 1.05 0.36
CA PHE A 168 -10.71 0.19 1.54
C PHE A 168 -9.41 0.23 2.34
N THR A 169 -9.50 -0.17 3.60
CA THR A 169 -8.33 -0.42 4.45
C THR A 169 -7.89 -1.85 4.21
N ASN A 170 -6.64 -2.04 3.78
CA ASN A 170 -6.08 -3.37 3.49
C ASN A 170 -5.02 -3.84 4.49
N GLU A 171 -4.58 -2.96 5.38
CA GLU A 171 -3.81 -3.32 6.54
C GLU A 171 -4.32 -2.52 7.75
N MET A 172 -4.60 -3.19 8.86
CA MET A 172 -4.95 -2.52 10.10
C MET A 172 -4.48 -3.35 11.29
N GLU A 173 -3.76 -2.72 12.22
CA GLU A 173 -3.23 -3.43 13.38
C GLU A 173 -2.70 -2.50 14.49
N TYR A 174 -2.53 -3.08 15.68
CA TYR A 174 -1.68 -2.52 16.72
C TYR A 174 -0.45 -3.41 16.89
N GLN A 175 0.71 -2.87 16.53
CA GLN A 175 2.00 -3.54 16.56
C GLN A 175 2.63 -3.52 17.96
N PRO A 176 3.57 -4.44 18.24
CA PRO A 176 4.34 -4.42 19.49
C PRO A 176 4.94 -3.04 19.77
N GLY A 177 4.74 -2.54 20.99
CA GLY A 177 5.15 -1.20 21.42
C GLY A 177 4.01 -0.19 21.49
N SER A 178 2.86 -0.46 20.88
CA SER A 178 1.64 0.31 21.17
C SER A 178 1.04 -0.08 22.52
N PRO A 179 0.56 0.87 23.34
CA PRO A 179 -0.17 0.56 24.58
C PRO A 179 -1.50 -0.17 24.34
N PHE A 180 -1.98 -0.21 23.10
CA PHE A 180 -3.22 -0.90 22.72
C PHE A 180 -2.98 -2.26 22.08
N ALA A 181 -1.73 -2.61 21.77
CA ALA A 181 -1.38 -3.90 21.20
C ALA A 181 -1.78 -5.03 22.14
N GLY A 182 -2.57 -5.97 21.62
CA GLY A 182 -3.07 -7.10 22.41
C GLY A 182 -4.05 -6.73 23.53
N THR A 183 -4.75 -5.60 23.43
CA THR A 183 -5.77 -5.20 24.41
C THR A 183 -7.17 -5.27 23.81
N ALA A 184 -8.20 -5.39 24.67
CA ALA A 184 -9.60 -5.28 24.23
C ALA A 184 -9.89 -3.93 23.54
N VAL A 185 -9.25 -2.84 23.98
CA VAL A 185 -9.35 -1.52 23.35
C VAL A 185 -8.79 -1.54 21.93
N GLY A 186 -7.62 -2.17 21.73
CA GLY A 186 -7.03 -2.38 20.41
C GLY A 186 -7.96 -3.16 19.48
N THR A 187 -8.53 -4.27 19.97
CA THR A 187 -9.51 -5.06 19.19
C THR A 187 -10.73 -4.24 18.80
N VAL A 188 -11.34 -3.50 19.73
CA VAL A 188 -12.49 -2.64 19.42
C VAL A 188 -12.13 -1.53 18.42
N ALA A 189 -10.93 -0.96 18.51
CA ALA A 189 -10.47 0.05 17.56
C ALA A 189 -10.25 -0.51 16.14
N LEU A 190 -9.76 -1.76 16.01
CA LEU A 190 -9.67 -2.43 14.71
C LEU A 190 -11.06 -2.74 14.13
N LEU A 191 -11.99 -3.21 14.97
CA LEU A 191 -13.39 -3.40 14.57
C LEU A 191 -14.02 -2.10 14.09
N ASN A 192 -13.78 -0.98 14.77
CA ASN A 192 -14.27 0.32 14.33
C ASN A 192 -13.67 0.74 12.98
N THR A 193 -12.39 0.43 12.72
CA THR A 193 -11.75 0.72 11.43
C THR A 193 -12.39 -0.10 10.31
N PHE A 194 -12.65 -1.39 10.55
CA PHE A 194 -13.34 -2.26 9.61
C PHE A 194 -14.77 -1.79 9.33
N LEU A 195 -15.58 -1.57 10.37
CA LEU A 195 -16.97 -1.12 10.22
C LEU A 195 -17.04 0.25 9.52
N ASN A 196 -16.15 1.18 9.86
CA ASN A 196 -16.07 2.47 9.19
C ASN A 196 -15.65 2.34 7.72
N THR A 197 -14.84 1.34 7.36
CA THR A 197 -14.51 1.03 5.97
C THR A 197 -15.77 0.65 5.20
N LEU A 198 -16.61 -0.21 5.76
CA LEU A 198 -17.85 -0.63 5.11
C LEU A 198 -18.86 0.53 5.03
N THR A 199 -19.00 1.31 6.10
CA THR A 199 -20.06 2.33 6.20
C THR A 199 -19.69 3.66 5.55
N PHE A 200 -18.50 4.21 5.83
CA PHE A 200 -18.15 5.58 5.44
C PHE A 200 -17.39 5.66 4.11
N LYS A 201 -16.78 4.57 3.66
CA LYS A 201 -16.19 4.48 2.32
C LYS A 201 -17.09 3.76 1.31
N ASP A 202 -18.26 3.29 1.75
CA ASP A 202 -19.17 2.46 0.95
C ASP A 202 -18.43 1.28 0.29
N SER A 203 -17.52 0.67 1.05
CA SER A 203 -16.64 -0.34 0.50
C SER A 203 -17.29 -1.72 0.59
N PRO A 204 -17.35 -2.50 -0.51
CA PRO A 204 -17.85 -3.87 -0.46
C PRO A 204 -16.87 -4.83 0.24
N THR A 205 -15.70 -4.35 0.66
CA THR A 205 -14.66 -5.14 1.29
C THR A 205 -13.91 -4.32 2.33
N GLY A 206 -13.44 -5.01 3.37
CA GLY A 206 -12.35 -4.55 4.22
C GLY A 206 -11.33 -5.69 4.28
N VAL A 207 -10.06 -5.41 4.04
CA VAL A 207 -9.01 -6.43 4.12
C VAL A 207 -8.27 -6.25 5.43
N ILE A 208 -8.11 -7.36 6.14
CA ILE A 208 -7.50 -7.44 7.46
C ILE A 208 -6.02 -7.80 7.24
N SER A 209 -5.11 -7.12 7.94
CA SER A 209 -3.72 -7.59 8.05
C SER A 209 -3.67 -8.96 8.75
N LEU A 210 -2.48 -9.57 8.78
CA LEU A 210 -2.16 -10.93 9.23
C LEU A 210 -3.20 -11.57 10.20
N HIS A 211 -3.79 -12.66 9.72
CA HIS A 211 -4.53 -13.74 10.41
C HIS A 211 -5.63 -13.31 11.41
N ALA A 212 -6.85 -13.78 11.13
CA ALA A 212 -8.07 -13.47 11.88
C ALA A 212 -8.03 -13.86 13.37
N SER A 213 -7.17 -14.80 13.78
CA SER A 213 -7.10 -15.28 15.17
C SER A 213 -5.70 -15.77 15.53
N LYS A 214 -5.17 -15.29 16.66
CA LYS A 214 -3.94 -15.82 17.27
C LYS A 214 -4.24 -16.49 18.62
N PRO A 215 -3.50 -17.55 18.98
CA PRO A 215 -3.59 -18.14 20.32
C PRO A 215 -3.19 -17.11 21.38
N THR A 216 -3.85 -17.13 22.54
CA THR A 216 -3.66 -16.13 23.60
C THR A 216 -2.53 -16.48 24.57
N THR A 217 -1.89 -17.64 24.40
CA THR A 217 -1.10 -18.30 25.44
C THR A 217 0.40 -18.37 25.14
N ASN A 218 0.84 -17.94 23.96
CA ASN A 218 2.24 -18.04 23.55
C ASN A 218 2.75 -16.72 22.94
N ILE A 219 4.04 -16.69 22.60
CA ILE A 219 4.70 -15.51 22.09
C ILE A 219 4.21 -15.14 20.67
N GLU A 220 3.66 -16.10 19.92
CA GLU A 220 3.00 -15.83 18.64
C GLU A 220 1.80 -14.87 18.77
N ALA A 221 1.21 -14.74 19.97
CA ALA A 221 0.17 -13.77 20.32
C ALA A 221 0.65 -12.30 20.30
N LEU A 222 1.97 -12.08 20.40
CA LEU A 222 2.53 -10.73 20.46
C LEU A 222 2.53 -10.10 19.06
N GLY A 223 1.54 -9.23 18.81
CA GLY A 223 1.40 -8.43 17.59
C GLY A 223 0.75 -9.16 16.40
N TYR A 224 0.31 -8.41 15.39
CA TYR A 224 -0.15 -8.92 14.08
C TYR A 224 -1.36 -9.88 14.09
N GLY A 225 -2.42 -9.59 14.85
CA GLY A 225 -3.65 -10.41 14.86
C GLY A 225 -4.92 -9.60 15.14
N TRP A 226 -6.03 -9.96 14.50
CA TRP A 226 -7.31 -9.25 14.62
C TRP A 226 -8.06 -9.56 15.92
N THR A 227 -8.11 -10.84 16.27
CA THR A 227 -8.85 -11.36 17.42
C THR A 227 -8.06 -12.43 18.17
N TRP A 228 -8.53 -12.73 19.38
CA TRP A 228 -7.98 -13.72 20.29
C TRP A 228 -8.84 -14.97 20.16
N TRP A 229 -8.23 -16.14 19.98
CA TRP A 229 -8.93 -17.42 20.18
C TRP A 229 -8.57 -17.97 21.56
N TRP A 230 -9.57 -18.01 22.46
CA TRP A 230 -9.50 -18.72 23.74
C TRP A 230 -9.77 -20.23 23.57
N PRO A 231 -8.91 -21.15 24.07
CA PRO A 231 -9.15 -22.59 24.01
C PRO A 231 -10.55 -23.01 24.47
#